data_AF-A0A1S1NJE0-F1
#
_entry.id   AF-A0A1S1NJE0-F1
#
_cell.length_a   1.000
_cell.length_b   1.000
_cell.length_c   1.000
_cell.angle_alpha   90.00
_cell.angle_beta   90.00
_cell.angle_gamma   90.00
#
_symmetry.space_group_name_H-M   'P 1'
#
loop_
_entity.id
_entity.type
_entity.pdbx_description
1 polymer ?
#
loop_
_entity_poly.entity_id
_entity_poly.type
_entity_poly.pdbx_seq_one_letter_code
_entity_poly.pdbx_strand_id
1 'polypeptide(L)'
;MADAPTLIAEYRAWLTRCGSYHVTAHDLPDQARHDRAATTVIDADPVTDADAAIAVTRSFVATDDGDTTSSTHHVSYFAVRGLLLEATTTMDGGDVDLVARLAAQTVWKLHAL
;
A
#
# COMPACT_ATOMS: atom_id res chain seq x y z
N MET A 1 -2.64 -20.19 -12.12
CA MET A 1 -2.55 -19.12 -11.11
C MET A 1 -1.21 -18.45 -11.33
N ALA A 2 -1.15 -17.12 -11.46
CA ALA A 2 0.12 -16.42 -11.67
C ALA A 2 1.05 -16.61 -10.47
N ASP A 3 2.36 -16.72 -10.71
CA ASP A 3 3.35 -16.79 -9.65
C ASP A 3 3.52 -15.42 -8.96
N ALA A 4 4.15 -15.42 -7.78
CA ALA A 4 4.29 -14.22 -6.97
C ALA A 4 5.04 -13.07 -7.68
N PRO A 5 6.16 -13.32 -8.38
CA PRO A 5 6.84 -12.27 -9.16
C PRO A 5 5.96 -11.68 -10.27
N THR A 6 5.20 -12.51 -10.99
CA THR A 6 4.29 -12.04 -12.05
C THR A 6 3.20 -11.14 -11.47
N LEU A 7 2.57 -11.54 -10.36
CA LEU A 7 1.54 -10.73 -9.70
C LEU A 7 2.07 -9.35 -9.27
N ILE A 8 3.27 -9.29 -8.68
CA ILE A 8 3.88 -8.00 -8.29
C ILE A 8 4.25 -7.16 -9.52
N ALA A 9 4.78 -7.77 -10.58
CA ALA A 9 5.11 -7.06 -11.81
C ALA A 9 3.85 -6.46 -12.47
N GLU A 10 2.77 -7.22 -12.55
CA GLU A 10 1.47 -6.76 -13.06
C GLU A 10 0.91 -5.63 -12.21
N TYR A 11 0.96 -5.77 -10.88
CA TYR A 11 0.48 -4.74 -9.96
C TYR A 11 1.31 -3.46 -10.03
N ARG A 12 2.64 -3.58 -10.14
CA ARG A 12 3.55 -2.46 -10.39
C ARG A 12 3.18 -1.73 -11.68
N ALA A 13 2.95 -2.46 -12.77
CA ALA A 13 2.56 -1.89 -14.05
C ALA A 13 1.18 -1.24 -14.01
N TRP A 14 0.26 -1.75 -13.20
CA TRP A 14 -1.02 -1.10 -12.93
C TRP A 14 -0.82 0.20 -12.16
N LEU A 15 -0.05 0.21 -11.08
CA LEU A 15 0.24 1.41 -10.28
C LEU A 15 0.90 2.52 -11.10
N THR A 16 1.82 2.18 -12.01
CA THR A 16 2.43 3.19 -12.90
C THR A 16 1.41 3.83 -13.84
N ARG A 17 0.36 3.11 -14.26
CA ARG A 17 -0.66 3.64 -15.19
C ARG A 17 -1.86 4.28 -14.49
N CYS A 18 -2.21 3.76 -13.32
CA CYS A 18 -3.48 4.02 -12.63
C CYS A 18 -3.28 4.40 -11.15
N GLY A 19 -2.05 4.74 -10.73
CA GLY A 19 -1.72 5.04 -9.34
C GLY A 19 -2.36 6.32 -8.79
N SER A 20 -2.95 7.15 -9.66
CA SER A 20 -3.78 8.29 -9.28
C SER A 20 -5.24 8.04 -9.63
N TYR A 21 -6.12 8.17 -8.64
CA TYR A 21 -7.55 7.90 -8.80
C TYR A 21 -8.37 8.70 -7.78
N HIS A 22 -9.67 8.85 -8.03
CA HIS A 22 -10.62 9.38 -7.05
C HIS A 22 -11.29 8.23 -6.31
N VAL A 23 -11.46 8.38 -5.01
CA VAL A 23 -12.15 7.42 -4.17
C VAL A 23 -13.11 8.13 -3.24
N THR A 24 -14.28 7.53 -3.07
CA THR A 24 -15.19 7.87 -1.99
C THR A 24 -14.89 6.93 -0.83
N ALA A 25 -14.34 7.47 0.26
CA ALA A 25 -14.01 6.71 1.47
C ALA A 25 -15.06 7.00 2.55
N HIS A 26 -15.30 5.99 3.39
CA HIS A 26 -16.06 6.16 4.63
C HIS A 26 -15.08 6.01 5.78
N ASP A 27 -14.84 7.11 6.50
CA ASP A 27 -14.02 7.04 7.70
C ASP A 27 -14.83 6.40 8.84
N LEU A 28 -14.17 5.59 9.66
CA LEU A 28 -14.78 5.00 10.85
C LEU A 28 -14.37 5.84 12.07
N PRO A 29 -15.24 5.99 13.10
CA PRO A 29 -16.51 5.28 13.29
C PRO A 29 -17.77 5.99 12.77
N ASP A 30 -17.67 7.26 12.35
CA ASP A 30 -18.84 8.09 12.02
C ASP A 30 -19.44 7.81 10.63
N GLN A 31 -18.77 7.02 9.79
CA GLN A 31 -19.13 6.71 8.40
C GLN A 31 -19.26 7.96 7.53
N ALA A 32 -18.63 9.07 7.93
CA ALA A 32 -18.61 10.29 7.15
C ALA A 32 -18.03 9.98 5.77
N ARG A 33 -18.77 10.39 4.74
CA ARG A 33 -18.39 10.16 3.35
C ARG A 33 -17.43 11.26 2.93
N HIS A 34 -16.23 10.90 2.53
CA HIS A 34 -15.20 11.82 2.05
C HIS A 34 -14.81 11.47 0.62
N ASP A 35 -14.94 12.43 -0.28
CA ASP A 35 -14.42 12.31 -1.63
C ASP A 35 -12.94 12.77 -1.64
N ARG A 36 -12.05 11.86 -2.04
CA ARG A 36 -10.59 12.04 -1.93
C ARG A 36 -9.90 11.73 -3.25
N ALA A 37 -8.91 12.54 -3.60
CA ALA A 37 -7.94 12.23 -4.64
C ALA A 37 -6.81 11.41 -4.00
N ALA A 38 -6.60 10.19 -4.49
CA ALA A 38 -5.51 9.32 -4.10
C ALA A 38 -4.37 9.43 -5.12
N THR A 39 -3.13 9.48 -4.65
CA THR A 39 -1.92 9.33 -5.47
C THR A 39 -1.01 8.32 -4.81
N THR A 40 -0.59 7.32 -5.58
CA THR A 40 0.31 6.25 -5.12
C THR A 40 1.61 6.32 -5.92
N VAL A 41 2.72 6.48 -5.22
CA VAL A 41 4.07 6.53 -5.80
C VAL A 41 4.83 5.31 -5.34
N ILE A 42 5.51 4.64 -6.28
CA ILE A 42 6.33 3.47 -6.00
C ILE A 42 7.65 3.94 -5.43
N ASP A 43 8.02 3.42 -4.26
CA ASP A 43 9.25 3.82 -3.59
C ASP A 43 10.47 3.29 -4.37
N ALA A 44 11.56 4.06 -4.35
CA ALA A 44 12.76 3.73 -5.10
C ALA A 44 13.53 2.54 -4.51
N ASP A 45 13.44 2.36 -3.19
CA ASP A 45 14.13 1.29 -2.47
C ASP A 45 13.18 0.10 -2.26
N PRO A 46 13.48 -1.07 -2.85
CA PRO A 46 12.64 -2.25 -2.70
C PRO A 46 12.71 -2.81 -1.28
N VAL A 47 11.63 -3.44 -0.82
CA VAL A 47 11.66 -4.30 0.37
C VAL A 47 12.61 -5.47 0.06
N THR A 48 13.80 -5.45 0.64
CA THR A 48 14.93 -6.30 0.21
C THR A 48 14.79 -7.79 0.57
N ASP A 49 13.80 -8.16 1.39
CA ASP A 49 13.77 -9.47 2.06
C ASP A 49 12.58 -10.36 1.65
N ALA A 50 11.80 -9.99 0.62
CA ALA A 50 10.69 -10.79 0.13
C ALA A 50 10.83 -11.12 -1.36
N ASP A 51 10.61 -12.38 -1.74
CA ASP A 51 10.73 -12.90 -3.12
C ASP A 51 9.85 -12.16 -4.14
N ALA A 52 8.82 -11.45 -3.67
CA ALA A 52 7.98 -10.57 -4.47
C ALA A 52 7.25 -9.55 -3.58
N ALA A 53 7.78 -8.33 -3.48
CA ALA A 53 7.15 -7.22 -2.78
C ALA A 53 7.34 -5.87 -3.48
N ILE A 54 6.48 -4.92 -3.15
CA ILE A 54 6.57 -3.52 -3.57
C ILE A 54 6.21 -2.62 -2.40
N ALA A 55 7.05 -1.63 -2.12
CA ALA A 55 6.75 -0.52 -1.22
C ALA A 55 6.24 0.68 -2.03
N VAL A 56 5.21 1.34 -1.50
CA VAL A 56 4.64 2.54 -2.07
C VAL A 56 4.31 3.55 -0.98
N THR A 57 4.39 4.82 -1.35
CA THR A 57 3.82 5.92 -0.59
C THR A 57 2.49 6.31 -1.23
N ARG A 58 1.39 6.20 -0.46
CA ARG A 58 0.04 6.59 -0.88
C ARG A 58 -0.39 7.84 -0.12
N SER A 59 -0.74 8.89 -0.84
CA SER A 59 -1.32 10.10 -0.27
C SER A 59 -2.78 10.26 -0.70
N PHE A 60 -3.61 10.71 0.24
CA PHE A 60 -4.97 11.15 -0.02
C PHE A 60 -5.08 12.64 0.27
N VAL A 61 -5.78 13.36 -0.60
CA VAL A 61 -6.12 14.77 -0.41
C VAL A 61 -7.63 14.91 -0.55
N ALA A 62 -8.28 15.57 0.42
CA ALA A 62 -9.69 15.88 0.33
C ALA A 62 -9.99 16.72 -0.92
N THR A 63 -11.13 16.45 -1.56
CA THR A 63 -11.56 17.18 -2.78
C THR A 63 -12.70 18.16 -2.53
N ASP A 64 -13.26 18.17 -1.32
CA ASP A 64 -14.32 19.08 -0.92
C ASP A 64 -13.79 20.49 -0.62
N ASP A 65 -14.54 21.50 -1.05
CA ASP A 65 -14.15 22.91 -0.98
C ASP A 65 -14.10 23.38 0.49
N GLY A 66 -12.89 23.43 1.06
CA GLY A 66 -12.63 23.88 2.44
C GLY A 66 -11.98 22.85 3.37
N ASP A 67 -11.89 21.58 2.96
CA ASP A 67 -11.11 20.57 3.69
C ASP A 67 -9.74 20.41 3.01
N THR A 68 -8.67 20.78 3.72
CA THR A 68 -7.29 20.62 3.24
C THR A 68 -6.59 19.42 3.88
N THR A 69 -7.34 18.52 4.51
CA THR A 69 -6.76 17.37 5.18
C THR A 69 -6.09 16.45 4.17
N SER A 70 -4.81 16.20 4.38
CA SER A 70 -4.05 15.20 3.64
C SER A 70 -3.57 14.11 4.58
N SER A 71 -3.69 12.86 4.16
CA SER A 71 -3.06 11.73 4.84
C SER A 71 -2.05 11.06 3.94
N THR A 72 -0.94 10.64 4.53
CA THR A 72 0.09 9.84 3.85
C THR A 72 0.19 8.49 4.55
N HIS A 73 0.27 7.46 3.74
CA HIS A 73 0.35 6.08 4.16
C HIS A 73 1.55 5.42 3.49
N HIS A 74 2.35 4.72 4.27
CA HIS A 74 3.37 3.83 3.75
C HIS A 74 2.78 2.43 3.64
N VAL A 75 2.87 1.85 2.44
CA VAL A 75 2.17 0.62 2.11
C VAL A 75 3.15 -0.36 1.47
N SER A 76 3.23 -1.56 2.03
CA SER A 76 3.97 -2.68 1.46
C SER A 76 2.99 -3.73 0.96
N TYR A 77 3.15 -4.12 -0.29
CA TYR A 77 2.41 -5.23 -0.90
C TYR A 77 3.29 -6.45 -1.05
N PHE A 78 2.74 -7.61 -0.71
CA PHE A 78 3.42 -8.90 -0.79
C PHE A 78 2.57 -9.91 -1.55
N ALA A 79 3.17 -10.68 -2.46
CA ALA A 79 2.46 -11.79 -3.09
C ALA A 79 2.71 -13.10 -2.34
N VAL A 80 1.64 -13.72 -1.84
CA VAL A 80 1.67 -14.95 -1.02
C VAL A 80 0.59 -15.91 -1.48
N ARG A 81 0.99 -17.11 -1.94
CA ARG A 81 0.08 -18.19 -2.36
C ARG A 81 -1.02 -17.73 -3.34
N GLY A 82 -0.70 -16.81 -4.25
CA GLY A 82 -1.64 -16.27 -5.25
C GLY A 82 -2.50 -15.10 -4.77
N LEU A 83 -2.30 -14.62 -3.54
CA LEU A 83 -2.95 -13.44 -2.98
C LEU A 83 -1.97 -12.27 -2.89
N LEU A 84 -2.50 -11.05 -3.02
CA LEU A 84 -1.78 -9.81 -2.74
C LEU A 84 -2.16 -9.33 -1.34
N LEU A 85 -1.20 -9.35 -0.42
CA LEU A 85 -1.39 -8.87 0.95
C LEU A 85 -0.90 -7.42 1.04
N GLU A 86 -1.74 -6.54 1.58
CA GLU A 86 -1.42 -5.14 1.87
C GLU A 86 -1.08 -4.98 3.36
N ALA A 87 0.05 -4.33 3.66
CA ALA A 87 0.42 -3.88 4.99
C ALA A 87 0.60 -2.36 4.97
N THR A 88 -0.20 -1.64 5.75
CA THR A 88 -0.32 -0.17 5.69
C THR A 88 -0.05 0.45 7.05
N THR A 89 0.68 1.56 7.07
CA THR A 89 0.91 2.37 8.28
C THR A 89 0.83 3.86 7.96
N THR A 90 0.43 4.66 8.94
CA THR A 90 0.48 6.14 8.93
C THR A 90 1.63 6.68 9.79
N MET A 91 2.49 5.81 10.30
CA MET A 91 3.65 6.19 11.11
C MET A 91 4.82 6.57 10.19
N ASP A 92 5.76 7.36 10.72
CA ASP A 92 6.91 7.89 9.97
C ASP A 92 8.25 7.35 10.52
N GLY A 93 9.33 7.53 9.74
CA GLY A 93 10.69 7.24 10.19
C GLY A 93 10.91 5.77 10.58
N GLY A 94 11.59 5.52 11.70
CA GLY A 94 11.97 4.16 12.12
C GLY A 94 10.80 3.20 12.39
N ASP A 95 9.60 3.73 12.60
CA ASP A 95 8.39 2.91 12.77
C ASP A 95 7.92 2.29 11.44
N VAL A 96 8.16 2.95 10.30
CA VAL A 96 7.90 2.40 8.96
C VAL A 96 8.74 1.15 8.75
N ASP A 97 10.05 1.24 9.01
CA ASP A 97 10.98 0.12 8.86
C ASP A 97 10.60 -1.07 9.76
N LEU A 98 10.17 -0.78 10.99
CA LEU A 98 9.72 -1.81 11.92
C LEU A 98 8.47 -2.52 11.39
N VAL A 99 7.45 -1.78 10.96
CA VAL A 99 6.22 -2.36 10.40
C VAL A 99 6.53 -3.17 9.14
N ALA A 100 7.35 -2.65 8.23
CA ALA A 100 7.76 -3.35 7.02
C ALA A 100 8.47 -4.68 7.35
N ARG A 101 9.37 -4.68 8.33
CA ARG A 101 10.06 -5.88 8.79
C ARG A 101 9.11 -6.91 9.39
N LEU A 102 8.18 -6.48 10.25
CA LEU A 102 7.19 -7.38 10.86
C LEU A 102 6.24 -7.98 9.81
N ALA A 103 5.85 -7.18 8.81
CA ALA A 103 5.06 -7.64 7.67
C ALA A 103 5.80 -8.71 6.86
N ALA A 104 7.06 -8.45 6.50
CA ALA A 104 7.90 -9.40 5.78
C ALA A 104 8.08 -10.73 6.55
N GLN A 105 8.34 -10.66 7.86
CA GLN A 105 8.43 -11.85 8.71
C GLN A 105 7.12 -12.65 8.75
N THR A 106 5.97 -11.96 8.77
CA THR A 106 4.66 -12.59 8.77
C THR A 106 4.40 -13.29 7.44
N VAL A 107 4.72 -12.63 6.33
CA VAL A 107 4.63 -13.18 4.97
C VAL A 107 5.49 -14.43 4.81
N TRP A 108 6.73 -14.39 5.30
CA TRP A 108 7.63 -15.55 5.28
C TRP A 108 7.01 -16.77 6.01
N LYS A 109 6.42 -16.54 7.18
CA LYS A 109 5.70 -17.60 7.91
C LYS A 109 4.50 -18.13 7.13
N LEU A 110 3.74 -17.26 6.47
CA LEU A 110 2.58 -17.66 5.66
C LEU A 110 2.98 -18.48 4.42
N HIS A 111 4.16 -18.21 3.84
CA HIS A 111 4.72 -19.01 2.75
C HIS A 111 5.12 -20.42 3.18
N ALA A 112 5.51 -20.61 4.44
CA ALA A 112 5.93 -21.90 4.98
C ALA A 112 4.78 -22.82 5.44
N LEU A 113 3.52 -22.35 5.40
CA LEU A 113 2.29 -23.11 5.65
C LEU A 113 1.73 -23.68 4.34
#